data_AF-A0A7V8N1R8-F1
#
_entry.id   AF-A0A7V8N1R8-F1
#
_cell.length_a   1.000
_cell.length_b   1.000
_cell.length_c   1.000
_cell.angle_alpha   90.00
_cell.angle_beta   90.00
_cell.angle_gamma   90.00
#
_symmetry.space_group_name_H-M   'P 1'
#
loop_
_entity.id
_entity.type
_entity.pdbx_description
1 polymer ?
#
loop_
_entity_poly.entity_id
_entity_poly.type
_entity_poly.pdbx_seq_one_letter_code
_entity_poly.pdbx_strand_id
1 'polypeptide(L)'
;MIFSDLLGGTPFRTAMLEAQDFDDVEVMAGTNLPLLLESMVLRYSAESLADFIELALEAGKTGLVHAQLPQETEAQAFDEEEGI
;
A
#
# COMPACT_ATOMS: atom_id res chain seq x y z
N MET A 1 14.95 -7.97 4.65
CA MET A 1 13.91 -7.20 3.93
C MET A 1 14.45 -5.86 3.45
N ILE A 2 14.40 -5.62 2.15
CA ILE A 2 14.68 -4.32 1.53
C ILE A 2 13.39 -3.83 0.89
N PHE A 3 12.98 -2.60 1.18
CA PHE A 3 11.79 -1.98 0.59
C PHE A 3 12.20 -0.97 -0.47
N SER A 4 11.55 -1.01 -1.63
CA SER A 4 11.68 0.00 -2.68
C SER A 4 10.33 0.61 -3.03
N ASP A 5 10.37 1.81 -3.58
CA ASP A 5 9.19 2.54 -4.04
C ASP A 5 8.53 1.86 -5.25
N LEU A 6 9.27 1.59 -6.31
CA LEU A 6 8.74 1.20 -7.62
C LEU A 6 9.47 -0.01 -8.17
N LEU A 7 8.70 -0.98 -8.69
CA LEU A 7 9.23 -2.11 -9.43
C LEU A 7 9.93 -1.61 -10.70
N GLY A 8 11.13 -2.13 -10.96
CA GLY A 8 11.93 -1.73 -12.12
C GLY A 8 12.64 -0.38 -11.98
N GLY A 9 12.59 0.28 -10.82
CA GLY A 9 13.49 1.39 -10.51
C GLY A 9 14.95 0.92 -10.36
N THR A 10 15.92 1.84 -10.46
CA THR A 10 17.33 1.51 -10.17
C THR A 10 17.51 0.97 -8.74
N PRO A 11 16.90 1.56 -7.69
CA PRO A 11 16.99 1.01 -6.34
C PRO A 11 16.50 -0.44 -6.24
N PHE A 12 15.35 -0.76 -6.86
CA PHE A 12 14.80 -2.12 -6.89
C PHE A 12 15.75 -3.09 -7.60
N ARG A 13 16.25 -2.73 -8.79
CA ARG A 13 17.16 -3.61 -9.55
C ARG A 13 18.47 -3.87 -8.81
N THR A 14 19.08 -2.84 -8.24
CA THR A 14 20.31 -3.00 -7.46
C THR A 14 20.05 -3.86 -6.23
N ALA A 15 18.96 -3.63 -5.49
CA ALA A 15 18.60 -4.47 -4.35
C ALA A 15 18.41 -5.94 -4.76
N MET A 16 17.73 -6.21 -5.87
CA MET A 16 17.55 -7.59 -6.39
C MET A 16 18.88 -8.27 -6.76
N LEU A 17 19.80 -7.54 -7.40
CA LEU A 17 21.11 -8.07 -7.78
C LEU A 17 21.97 -8.38 -6.56
N GLU A 18 21.97 -7.53 -5.54
CA GLU A 18 22.75 -7.75 -4.32
C GLU A 18 22.11 -8.82 -3.43
N ALA A 19 20.76 -8.87 -3.36
CA ALA A 19 20.04 -9.84 -2.53
C ALA A 19 20.26 -11.30 -2.97
N GLN A 20 20.60 -11.54 -4.24
CA GLN A 20 20.84 -12.90 -4.75
C GLN A 20 21.97 -13.64 -4.02
N ASP A 21 22.89 -12.90 -3.38
CA ASP A 21 24.05 -13.44 -2.67
C ASP A 21 23.73 -13.77 -1.20
N PHE A 22 22.48 -13.57 -0.75
CA PHE A 22 22.03 -13.79 0.62
C PHE A 22 20.75 -14.61 0.67
N ASP A 23 20.78 -15.74 1.39
CA ASP A 23 19.63 -16.66 1.49
C ASP A 23 18.45 -16.09 2.34
N ASP A 24 18.69 -15.03 3.12
CA ASP A 24 17.74 -14.44 4.06
C ASP A 24 17.38 -12.98 3.75
N VAL A 25 17.68 -12.51 2.53
CA VAL A 25 17.35 -11.15 2.07
C VAL A 25 16.32 -11.18 0.96
N GLU A 26 15.18 -10.56 1.26
CA GLU A 26 14.05 -10.45 0.35
C GLU A 26 13.75 -8.98 0.02
N VAL A 27 13.32 -8.71 -1.21
CA VAL A 27 13.11 -7.36 -1.75
C VAL A 27 11.65 -7.14 -2.13
N MET A 28 11.05 -6.06 -1.64
CA MET A 28 9.65 -5.72 -1.86
C MET A 28 9.51 -4.33 -2.47
N ALA A 29 8.86 -4.24 -3.63
CA ALA A 29 8.56 -2.99 -4.30
C ALA A 29 7.12 -2.51 -3.99
N GLY A 30 6.83 -1.24 -4.25
CA GLY A 30 5.50 -0.67 -4.00
C GLY A 30 5.28 -0.25 -2.55
N THR A 31 6.34 0.11 -1.83
CA THR A 31 6.26 0.42 -0.41
C THR A 31 5.25 1.53 -0.12
N ASN A 32 4.50 1.37 0.97
CA ASN A 32 3.54 2.35 1.47
C ASN A 32 3.56 2.38 3.01
N LEU A 33 2.89 3.38 3.59
CA LEU A 33 2.96 3.60 5.04
C LEU A 33 2.40 2.43 5.87
N PRO A 34 1.21 1.86 5.56
CA PRO A 34 0.69 0.68 6.27
C PRO A 34 1.65 -0.51 6.26
N LEU A 35 2.23 -0.82 5.09
CA LEU A 35 3.23 -1.87 4.94
C LEU A 35 4.46 -1.63 5.84
N LEU A 36 5.01 -0.41 5.84
CA LEU A 36 6.19 -0.08 6.64
C LEU A 36 5.91 -0.11 8.15
N LEU A 37 4.75 0.38 8.59
CA LEU A 37 4.35 0.36 10.00
C LEU A 37 4.14 -1.07 10.48
N GLU A 38 3.43 -1.89 9.73
CA GLU A 38 3.22 -3.30 10.09
C GLU A 38 4.55 -4.05 10.11
N SER A 39 5.41 -3.83 9.11
CA SER A 39 6.76 -4.38 9.03
C SER A 39 7.62 -4.07 10.27
N MET A 40 7.46 -2.88 10.87
CA MET A 40 8.17 -2.51 12.11
C MET A 40 7.73 -3.30 13.34
N VAL A 41 6.50 -3.82 13.33
CA VAL A 41 5.98 -4.69 14.40
C VAL A 41 6.37 -6.14 14.10
N LEU A 42 6.10 -6.61 12.88
CA LEU A 42 6.34 -7.99 12.42
C LEU A 42 7.78 -8.43 12.57
N ARG A 43 8.76 -7.53 12.46
CA ARG A 43 10.19 -7.85 12.67
C ARG A 43 10.50 -8.46 14.05
N TYR A 44 9.60 -8.33 15.03
CA TYR A 44 9.74 -8.89 16.37
C TYR A 44 8.82 -10.09 16.61
N SER A 45 7.76 -10.25 15.83
CA SER A 45 6.67 -11.20 16.11
C SER A 45 6.46 -12.26 15.03
N ALA A 46 6.96 -12.06 13.81
CA ALA A 46 6.83 -13.04 12.73
C ALA A 46 7.64 -14.30 13.05
N GLU A 47 7.09 -15.47 12.74
CA GLU A 47 7.73 -16.75 13.05
C GLU A 47 8.83 -17.11 12.04
N SER A 48 8.72 -16.58 10.82
CA SER A 48 9.68 -16.79 9.74
C SER A 48 9.71 -15.61 8.76
N LEU A 49 10.70 -15.60 7.86
CA LEU A 49 10.78 -14.61 6.79
C LEU A 49 9.59 -14.73 5.81
N ALA A 50 9.15 -15.95 5.51
CA ALA A 50 7.98 -16.19 4.65
C ALA A 50 6.70 -15.63 5.29
N ASP A 51 6.49 -15.89 6.57
CA ASP A 51 5.36 -15.36 7.35
C ASP A 51 5.38 -13.82 7.39
N PHE A 52 6.56 -13.22 7.63
CA PHE A 52 6.73 -11.77 7.55
C PHE A 52 6.28 -11.20 6.20
N ILE A 53 6.68 -11.84 5.09
CA ILE A 53 6.38 -11.38 3.74
C ILE A 53 4.88 -11.42 3.47
N GLU A 54 4.21 -12.52 3.82
CA GLU A 54 2.77 -12.66 3.62
C GLU A 54 1.99 -11.59 4.37
N LEU A 55 2.31 -11.38 5.65
CA LEU A 55 1.63 -10.39 6.50
C LEU A 55 1.92 -8.95 6.05
N ALA A 56 3.17 -8.62 5.71
CA ALA A 56 3.53 -7.30 5.21
C ALA A 56 2.90 -6.97 3.85
N LEU A 57 2.80 -7.96 2.95
CA LEU A 57 2.09 -7.81 1.67
C LEU A 57 0.60 -7.53 1.88
N GLU A 58 -0.03 -8.24 2.82
CA GLU A 58 -1.43 -8.03 3.14
C GLU A 58 -1.68 -6.63 3.70
N ALA A 59 -0.86 -6.17 4.65
CA ALA A 59 -0.92 -4.80 5.17
C ALA A 59 -0.74 -3.74 4.07
N GLY A 60 0.18 -3.98 3.13
CA GLY A 60 0.39 -3.08 2.00
C GLY A 60 -0.81 -2.99 1.07
N LYS A 61 -1.45 -4.12 0.74
CA LYS A 61 -2.64 -4.17 -0.13
C LYS A 61 -3.86 -3.55 0.54
N THR A 62 -4.13 -3.94 1.79
CA THR A 62 -5.28 -3.45 2.58
C THR A 62 -5.16 -1.97 2.91
N GLY A 63 -3.94 -1.45 3.00
CA GLY A 63 -3.65 -0.03 3.19
C GLY A 63 -4.06 0.90 2.04
N LEU A 64 -4.43 0.35 0.88
CA LEU A 64 -4.88 1.14 -0.28
C LEU A 64 -6.38 1.45 -0.16
N VAL A 65 -6.72 2.74 -0.09
CA VAL A 65 -8.09 3.22 0.03
C VAL A 65 -8.39 4.22 -1.08
N HIS A 66 -9.52 4.03 -1.77
CA HIS A 66 -10.08 5.01 -2.70
C HIS A 66 -11.30 5.65 -2.06
N ALA A 67 -11.15 6.88 -1.54
CA ALA A 67 -12.23 7.63 -0.92
C ALA A 67 -12.75 8.71 -1.87
N GLN A 68 -14.07 8.83 -1.98
CA GLN A 68 -14.75 9.91 -2.71
C GLN A 68 -15.72 10.62 -1.78
N LEU A 69 -15.71 11.95 -1.82
CA LEU A 69 -16.74 12.73 -1.14
C LEU A 69 -18.07 12.54 -1.89
N PRO A 70 -19.20 12.35 -1.18
CA PRO A 70 -20.52 12.40 -1.82
C PRO A 70 -20.69 13.74 -2.53
N GLN A 71 -21.09 13.71 -3.80
CA GLN A 71 -21.55 14.92 -4.48
C GLN A 71 -23.01 15.15 -4.10
N GLU A 72 -23.28 16.22 -3.36
CA GLU A 72 -24.65 16.71 -3.19
C GLU A 72 -25.12 17.20 -4.56
N THR A 73 -26.07 16.48 -5.15
CA THR A 73 -26.73 16.97 -6.37
C THR A 73 -27.70 18.06 -5.91
N GLU A 74 -27.33 19.33 -6.11
CA GLU A 74 -28.28 20.44 -6.07
C GLU A 74 -29.26 20.28 -7.25
N ALA A 75 -30.24 19.39 -7.10
CA ALA A 75 -31.48 19.48 -7.86
C ALA A 75 -32.18 20.75 -7.35
N GLN A 76 -31.94 21.84 -8.07
CA GLN A 76 -32.53 23.15 -7.84
C GLN A 76 -34.04 23.00 -7.64
N ALA A 77 -34.49 23.26 -6.43
CA ALA A 77 -35.86 23.68 -6.16
C ALA A 77 -36.03 25.08 -6.76
N PHE A 78 -36.43 25.15 -8.02
CA PHE A 78 -37.17 26.30 -8.51
C PHE A 78 -38.65 25.99 -8.27
N ASP A 79 -39.13 26.48 -7.12
CA ASP A 79 -40.53 26.85 -6.95
C ASP A 79 -40.89 27.84 -8.08
N GLU A 80 -41.62 27.36 -9.08
CA GLU A 80 -42.55 28.21 -9.82
C GLU A 80 -43.95 27.98 -9.22
N GLU A 81 -44.19 28.56 -8.05
CA GLU A 81 -45.53 29.07 -7.74
C GLU A 81 -45.82 30.22 -8.72
N GLU A 82 -46.69 29.97 -9.71
CA GLU A 82 -47.87 30.80 -10.03
C GLU A 82 -48.51 30.30 -11.33
N GLY A 83 -49.43 29.34 -11.18
CA GLY A 83 -50.40 28.98 -12.21
C GLY A 83 -51.82 29.26 -11.72
N ILE A 84 -52.25 30.53 -11.91
CA ILE A 84 -53.63 31.07 -12.04
C ILE A 84 -54.74 30.58 -11.11
#